data_AF-A0A937CYL7-F1
#
_entry.id   AF-A0A937CYL7-F1
#
_cell.length_a   1.000
_cell.length_b   1.000
_cell.length_c   1.000
_cell.angle_alpha   90.00
_cell.angle_beta   90.00
_cell.angle_gamma   90.00
#
_symmetry.space_group_name_H-M   'P 1'
#
loop_
_entity.id
_entity.type
_entity.pdbx_description
1 polymer ?
#
loop_
_entity_poly.entity_id
_entity_poly.type
_entity_poly.pdbx_seq_one_letter_code
_entity_poly.pdbx_strand_id
1 'polypeptide(L)'
;MDPAFRQAAPTGRFVQACRASIAAAALPYGAVQVDAASAGQASRTQDGGLTAPISVRVIYARANARQVRQSRVACQLDATGAVVALR
;
A
#
# COMPACT_ATOMS: atom_id res chain seq x y z
N MET A 1 -18.26 23.34 -7.67
CA MET A 1 -17.89 21.95 -7.31
C MET A 1 -16.40 21.94 -7.01
N ASP A 2 -16.03 22.04 -5.74
CA ASP A 2 -14.63 22.11 -5.29
C ASP A 2 -13.88 20.77 -5.45
N PRO A 3 -12.72 20.74 -6.13
CA PRO A 3 -11.93 19.52 -6.35
C PRO A 3 -11.19 19.02 -5.08
N ALA A 4 -11.16 19.79 -4.00
CA ALA A 4 -10.35 19.53 -2.81
C ALA A 4 -10.92 18.40 -1.92
N PHE A 5 -12.23 18.13 -1.94
CA PHE A 5 -12.84 17.12 -1.07
C PHE A 5 -12.57 15.66 -1.47
N ARG A 6 -12.00 15.41 -2.65
CA ARG A 6 -11.65 14.06 -3.09
C ARG A 6 -10.33 13.55 -2.53
N GLN A 7 -9.49 14.43 -2.00
CA GLN A 7 -8.11 14.11 -1.67
C GLN A 7 -7.82 14.28 -0.18
N ALA A 8 -7.47 13.20 0.51
CA ALA A 8 -7.12 13.23 1.94
C ALA A 8 -5.92 12.32 2.19
N ALA A 9 -5.07 12.61 3.19
CA ALA A 9 -4.00 11.68 3.55
C ALA A 9 -4.62 10.32 3.99
N PRO A 10 -4.18 9.18 3.44
CA PRO A 10 -4.66 7.88 3.89
C PRO A 10 -4.36 7.70 5.38
N THR A 11 -5.35 7.19 6.12
CA THR A 11 -5.24 6.96 7.56
C THR A 11 -4.23 5.84 7.85
N GLY A 12 -3.76 5.75 9.10
CA GLY A 12 -2.89 4.65 9.52
C GLY A 12 -3.51 3.26 9.25
N ARG A 13 -4.83 3.12 9.36
CA ARG A 13 -5.54 1.87 9.03
C ARG A 13 -5.47 1.51 7.55
N PHE A 14 -5.56 2.50 6.66
CA PHE A 14 -5.38 2.30 5.22
C PHE A 14 -3.97 1.79 4.90
N VAL A 15 -2.95 2.49 5.41
CA VAL A 15 -1.54 2.11 5.17
C VAL A 15 -1.26 0.71 5.74
N GLN A 16 -1.83 0.39 6.90
CA GLN A 16 -1.70 -0.92 7.53
C GLN A 16 -2.32 -2.05 6.70
N ALA A 17 -3.52 -1.85 6.15
CA ALA A 17 -4.18 -2.83 5.30
C ALA A 17 -3.34 -3.12 4.05
N CYS A 18 -2.84 -2.08 3.39
CA CYS A 18 -1.96 -2.22 2.24
C CYS A 18 -0.64 -2.91 2.59
N ARG A 19 -0.03 -2.57 3.74
CA ARG A 19 1.19 -3.23 4.24
C ARG A 19 0.98 -4.74 4.41
N ALA A 20 -0.14 -5.13 5.01
CA ALA A 20 -0.48 -6.53 5.24
C ALA A 20 -0.69 -7.29 3.93
N SER A 21 -1.39 -6.69 2.96
CA SER A 21 -1.59 -7.30 1.64
C SER A 21 -0.27 -7.47 0.87
N ILE A 22 0.61 -6.46 0.91
CA ILE A 22 1.95 -6.57 0.31
C ILE A 22 2.79 -7.63 1.01
N ALA A 23 2.75 -7.70 2.35
CA ALA A 23 3.46 -8.73 3.09
C ALA A 23 2.99 -10.13 2.67
N ALA A 24 1.68 -10.37 2.62
CA ALA A 24 1.11 -11.64 2.16
C ALA A 24 1.58 -12.01 0.74
N ALA A 25 1.59 -11.05 -0.19
CA ALA A 25 2.06 -11.27 -1.55
C ALA A 25 3.59 -11.48 -1.64
N ALA A 26 4.37 -10.88 -0.74
CA ALA A 26 5.82 -10.92 -0.76
C ALA A 26 6.42 -12.11 0.01
N LEU A 27 5.66 -12.70 0.94
CA LEU A 27 6.08 -13.85 1.76
C LEU A 27 6.62 -15.03 0.93
N PRO A 28 5.95 -15.48 -0.16
CA PRO A 28 6.45 -16.60 -0.98
C PRO A 28 7.81 -16.32 -1.64
N TYR A 29 8.19 -15.05 -1.80
CA TYR A 29 9.46 -14.62 -2.38
C TYR A 29 10.57 -14.40 -1.32
N GLY A 30 10.30 -14.77 -0.07
CA GLY A 30 11.23 -14.68 1.05
C GLY A 30 11.30 -13.29 1.69
N ALA A 31 10.21 -12.51 1.64
CA ALA A 31 10.15 -11.26 2.37
C ALA A 31 10.20 -11.51 3.89
N VAL A 32 11.09 -10.81 4.58
CA VAL A 32 11.26 -10.88 6.04
C VAL A 32 10.84 -9.61 6.76
N GLN A 33 10.74 -8.48 6.03
CA GLN A 33 10.24 -7.22 6.57
C GLN A 33 9.56 -6.43 5.46
N VAL A 34 8.42 -5.81 5.78
CA VAL A 34 7.70 -4.89 4.90
C VAL A 34 7.35 -3.64 5.69
N ASP A 35 7.89 -2.50 5.27
CA ASP A 35 7.51 -1.19 5.75
C ASP A 35 6.68 -0.48 4.68
N ALA A 36 5.65 0.24 5.12
CA ALA A 36 4.81 1.04 4.24
C ALA A 36 4.49 2.38 4.89
N ALA A 37 4.47 3.43 4.07
CA ALA A 37 4.09 4.78 4.46
C ALA A 37 3.24 5.43 3.37
N SER A 38 2.38 6.37 3.75
CA SER A 38 1.69 7.20 2.76
C SER A 38 2.70 7.97 1.90
N ALA A 39 2.49 8.00 0.58
CA ALA A 39 3.32 8.74 -0.36
C ALA A 39 2.56 9.89 -1.05
N GLY A 40 1.36 10.20 -0.59
CA GLY A 40 0.52 11.25 -1.16
C GLY A 40 -0.91 11.20 -0.66
N GLN A 41 -1.79 11.88 -1.38
CA GLN A 41 -3.21 11.94 -1.04
C GLN A 41 -3.95 10.73 -1.61
N ALA A 42 -4.91 10.22 -0.85
CA ALA A 42 -5.86 9.21 -1.27
C ALA A 42 -7.00 9.87 -2.05
N SER A 43 -7.43 9.25 -3.13
CA SER A 43 -8.61 9.63 -3.92
C SER A 43 -9.74 8.62 -3.74
N ARG A 44 -10.99 9.08 -3.75
CA ARG A 44 -12.15 8.19 -3.78
C ARG A 44 -12.36 7.60 -5.17
N THR A 45 -12.69 6.32 -5.23
CA THR A 45 -13.15 5.67 -6.47
C THR A 45 -14.65 5.91 -6.68
N GLN A 46 -15.14 5.68 -7.89
CA GLN A 46 -16.58 5.83 -8.20
C GLN A 46 -17.45 4.88 -7.37
N ASP A 47 -16.95 3.68 -7.08
CA ASP A 47 -17.66 2.64 -6.31
C ASP A 47 -17.55 2.83 -4.79
N GLY A 48 -17.10 3.99 -4.31
CA GLY A 48 -17.00 4.31 -2.88
C GLY A 48 -15.74 3.78 -2.18
N GLY A 49 -14.79 3.22 -2.94
CA GLY A 49 -13.48 2.81 -2.45
C GLY A 49 -12.49 3.97 -2.31
N LEU A 50 -11.25 3.64 -1.94
CA LEU A 50 -10.15 4.58 -1.78
C LEU A 50 -8.90 4.07 -2.49
N THR A 51 -8.26 4.92 -3.28
CA THR A 51 -6.95 4.64 -3.90
C THR A 51 -5.94 5.63 -3.35
N ALA A 52 -4.80 5.16 -2.86
CA ALA A 52 -3.73 6.05 -2.41
C ALA A 52 -2.34 5.52 -2.79
N PRO A 53 -1.41 6.40 -3.17
CA PRO A 53 -0.02 6.01 -3.35
C PRO A 53 0.64 5.78 -1.98
N ILE A 54 1.33 4.66 -1.85
CA ILE A 54 2.16 4.33 -0.70
C ILE A 54 3.60 4.05 -1.13
N SER A 55 4.55 4.46 -0.30
CA SER A 55 5.95 4.07 -0.43
C SER A 55 6.16 2.79 0.36
N VAL A 56 6.82 1.82 -0.25
CA VAL A 56 7.00 0.49 0.29
C VAL A 56 8.48 0.15 0.28
N ARG A 57 8.97 -0.40 1.39
CA ARG A 57 10.28 -1.01 1.50
C ARG A 57 10.11 -2.47 1.89
N VAL A 58 10.64 -3.37 1.08
CA VAL A 58 10.63 -4.80 1.36
C VAL A 58 12.06 -5.30 1.52
N ILE A 59 12.32 -6.01 2.60
CA ILE A 59 13.58 -6.71 2.83
C ILE A 59 13.34 -8.19 2.56
N TYR A 60 14.13 -8.77 1.66
CA TYR A 60 14.09 -10.18 1.33
C TYR A 60 15.32 -10.91 1.86
N ALA A 61 15.11 -12.10 2.40
CA ALA A 61 16.20 -13.04 2.68
C ALA A 61 16.75 -13.61 1.36
N ARG A 62 18.07 -13.67 1.26
CA ARG A 62 18.84 -14.39 0.25
C ARG A 62 19.88 -15.24 0.97
N ALA A 63 20.39 -16.27 0.31
CA ALA A 63 21.29 -17.28 0.91
C ALA A 63 22.42 -16.67 1.76
N ASN A 64 23.02 -15.56 1.32
CA ASN A 64 24.15 -14.92 2.00
C ASN A 64 23.94 -13.41 2.26
N ALA A 65 22.73 -12.87 2.05
CA ALA A 65 22.50 -11.42 2.12
C ALA A 65 21.02 -11.05 2.38
N ARG A 66 20.81 -9.78 2.72
CA ARG A 66 19.48 -9.15 2.70
C ARG A 66 19.38 -8.25 1.48
N GLN A 67 18.33 -8.43 0.69
CA GLN A 67 18.04 -7.54 -0.45
C GLN A 67 16.95 -6.56 -0.04
N VAL A 68 17.23 -5.26 -0.14
CA VAL A 68 16.21 -4.22 0.05
C VAL A 68 15.67 -3.79 -1.31
N ARG A 69 14.35 -3.82 -1.47
CA ARG A 69 13.65 -3.25 -2.62
C ARG A 69 12.69 -2.16 -2.16
N GLN A 70 12.77 -1.00 -2.81
CA GLN A 70 11.88 0.12 -2.55
C GLN A 70 11.07 0.42 -3.80
N SER A 71 9.79 0.72 -3.61
CA SER A 71 8.87 1.04 -4.71
C SER A 71 7.73 1.92 -4.21
N ARG A 72 7.13 2.67 -5.13
CA ARG A 72 5.87 3.38 -4.90
C ARG A 72 4.76 2.58 -5.57
N VAL A 73 3.71 2.28 -4.81
CA VAL A 73 2.58 1.44 -5.23
C VAL A 73 1.29 2.21 -5.01
N ALA A 74 0.36 2.15 -5.95
CA ALA A 74 -1.02 2.55 -5.75
C ALA A 74 -1.79 1.40 -5.09
N CYS A 75 -2.21 1.59 -3.84
CA CYS A 75 -3.07 0.65 -3.14
C CYS A 75 -4.53 1.10 -3.28
N GLN A 76 -5.42 0.16 -3.57
CA GLN A 76 -6.85 0.40 -3.66
C GLN A 76 -7.60 -0.45 -2.64
N LEU A 77 -8.42 0.21 -1.81
CA LEU A 77 -9.41 -0.42 -0.97
C LEU A 77 -10.80 -0.29 -1.58
N ASP A 78 -11.66 -1.28 -1.39
CA ASP A 78 -13.09 -1.14 -1.64
C ASP A 78 -13.79 -0.36 -0.50
N ALA A 79 -15.11 -0.19 -0.60
CA ALA A 79 -15.91 0.52 0.39
C ALA A 79 -15.93 -0.17 1.77
N THR A 80 -15.58 -1.45 1.86
CA THR A 80 -15.47 -2.21 3.12
C THR A 80 -14.10 -2.05 3.78
N GLY A 81 -13.13 -1.46 3.06
CA GLY A 81 -11.75 -1.31 3.51
C GLY A 81 -10.87 -2.51 3.17
N ALA A 82 -11.32 -3.44 2.31
CA ALA A 82 -10.52 -4.57 1.85
C ALA A 82 -9.62 -4.17 0.68
N VAL A 83 -8.37 -4.65 0.67
CA VAL A 83 -7.42 -4.37 -0.43
C VAL A 83 -7.84 -5.18 -1.66
N VAL A 84 -8.21 -4.47 -2.73
CA VAL A 84 -8.67 -5.08 -4.00
C VAL A 84 -7.67 -4.92 -5.14
N ALA A 85 -6.70 -3.99 -5.02
CA ALA A 85 -5.62 -3.88 -6.00
C ALA A 85 -4.35 -3.25 -5.41
N LEU A 86 -3.21 -3.66 -5.97
CA LEU A 86 -1.88 -3.09 -5.79
C LEU A 86 -1.28 -2.88 -7.18
N ARG A 87 -0.89 -1.65 -7.54
CA ARG A 87 -0.39 -1.30 -8.89
C ARG A 87 0.87 -0.45 -8.85
#